data_AF-A0A1I2VT56-F1
#
_entry.id   AF-A0A1I2VT56-F1
#
_cell.length_a   1.000
_cell.length_b   1.000
_cell.length_c   1.000
_cell.angle_alpha   90.00
_cell.angle_beta   90.00
_cell.angle_gamma   90.00
#
_symmetry.space_group_name_H-M   'P 1'
#
loop_
_entity.id
_entity.type
_entity.pdbx_description
1 polymer ?
#
loop_
_entity_poly.entity_id
_entity_poly.type
_entity_poly.pdbx_seq_one_letter_code
_entity_poly.pdbx_strand_id
1 'polypeptide(L)'
;MRACLLLFLLMLMPFGAMAAGPGCPARDGEDVWPAGCFTERAGVRQLKPRYLRKLSFNKSGKAVIVIDSWPHEVAALDRRGRVVVPGIYHTSDFDYPYAPRGVARFADKDGKCGYFQSSSFTILAPAVYDHCIAFHDGEEANACVDCEMYCTHPDCYDLRLVGGTGFDLDPEGRVLRRYSLPDLDKTCRHGIQKLVREGRRRYLECKDDPNSPFKL
;
A
#
# COMPACT_ATOMS: atom_id res chain seq x y z
N MET A 1 -52.56 -8.30 -56.13
CA MET A 1 -51.15 -8.72 -56.26
C MET A 1 -50.30 -7.84 -55.36
N ARG A 2 -49.45 -8.45 -54.51
CA ARG A 2 -48.28 -7.85 -53.79
C ARG A 2 -48.63 -6.85 -52.66
N ALA A 3 -48.40 -7.20 -51.40
CA ALA A 3 -47.13 -7.12 -50.62
C ALA A 3 -47.38 -6.07 -49.51
N CYS A 4 -46.95 -6.14 -48.25
CA CYS A 4 -45.82 -6.78 -47.57
C CYS A 4 -46.25 -7.11 -46.13
N LEU A 5 -46.15 -8.39 -45.74
CA LEU A 5 -46.00 -8.81 -44.35
C LEU A 5 -44.49 -8.97 -44.10
N LEU A 6 -43.91 -8.11 -43.27
CA LEU A 6 -42.57 -8.21 -42.69
C LEU A 6 -42.71 -7.63 -41.27
N LEU A 7 -42.12 -8.14 -40.20
CA LEU A 7 -41.42 -9.37 -39.89
C LEU A 7 -41.20 -9.22 -38.38
N PHE A 8 -41.96 -9.94 -37.54
CA PHE A 8 -41.79 -9.91 -36.08
C PHE A 8 -40.55 -10.77 -35.74
N LEU A 9 -39.35 -10.19 -35.81
CA LEU A 9 -38.10 -10.90 -35.55
C LEU A 9 -37.48 -10.43 -34.22
N LEU A 10 -37.72 -11.24 -33.19
CA LEU A 10 -36.72 -11.69 -32.22
C LEU A 10 -35.74 -10.63 -31.68
N MET A 11 -36.18 -9.86 -30.70
CA MET A 11 -35.28 -9.27 -29.68
C MET A 11 -35.16 -10.24 -28.49
N LEU A 12 -34.64 -11.46 -28.74
CA LEU A 12 -34.07 -12.29 -27.68
C LEU A 12 -32.69 -11.72 -27.36
N MET A 13 -32.64 -10.63 -26.58
CA MET A 13 -31.38 -10.26 -25.96
C MET A 13 -31.02 -11.37 -24.98
N PRO A 14 -29.85 -12.03 -25.12
CA PRO A 14 -29.37 -12.90 -24.07
C PRO A 14 -29.17 -12.02 -22.84
N PHE A 15 -29.98 -12.23 -21.81
CA PHE A 15 -29.63 -11.80 -20.47
C PHE A 15 -28.31 -12.50 -20.17
N GLY A 16 -27.21 -11.78 -20.36
CA GLY A 16 -25.89 -12.24 -19.98
C GLY A 16 -26.01 -12.72 -18.55
N ALA A 17 -25.83 -14.03 -18.35
CA ALA A 17 -25.72 -14.58 -17.02
C ALA A 17 -24.59 -13.79 -16.35
N MET A 18 -24.96 -12.87 -15.48
CA MET A 18 -24.04 -12.23 -14.56
C MET A 18 -23.45 -13.41 -13.79
N ALA A 19 -22.24 -13.82 -14.18
CA ALA A 19 -21.50 -14.84 -13.47
C ALA A 19 -21.50 -14.37 -12.02
N ALA A 20 -22.19 -15.13 -11.16
CA ALA A 20 -22.20 -14.84 -9.75
C ALA A 20 -20.72 -14.82 -9.35
N GLY A 21 -20.21 -13.62 -9.05
CA GLY A 21 -18.80 -13.45 -8.71
C GLY A 21 -18.43 -14.47 -7.64
N PRO A 22 -17.17 -14.94 -7.63
CA PRO A 22 -16.72 -15.93 -6.66
C PRO A 22 -17.22 -15.51 -5.28
N GLY A 23 -18.02 -16.37 -4.66
CA GLY A 23 -18.65 -16.06 -3.38
C GLY A 23 -17.59 -15.70 -2.35
N CYS A 24 -17.96 -14.92 -1.34
CA CYS A 24 -17.02 -14.60 -0.26
C CYS A 24 -16.51 -15.87 0.42
N PRO A 25 -15.19 -15.96 0.71
CA PRO A 25 -14.54 -17.14 1.28
C PRO A 25 -15.29 -17.82 2.41
N ALA A 26 -15.13 -19.13 2.57
CA ALA A 26 -15.79 -19.88 3.64
C ALA A 26 -15.16 -19.60 5.02
N ARG A 27 -13.84 -19.37 5.05
CA ARG A 27 -13.00 -19.07 6.21
C ARG A 27 -11.88 -18.09 5.81
N ASP A 28 -11.29 -17.39 6.76
CA ASP A 28 -10.07 -16.63 6.49
C ASP A 28 -8.81 -17.50 6.51
N GLY A 29 -7.69 -16.96 6.01
CA GLY A 29 -6.37 -17.60 6.03
C GLY A 29 -5.96 -18.38 4.77
N GLU A 30 -6.90 -18.74 3.89
CA GLU A 30 -6.59 -19.52 2.67
C GLU A 30 -6.98 -18.80 1.38
N ASP A 31 -8.05 -18.01 1.40
CA ASP A 31 -8.60 -17.37 0.21
C ASP A 31 -8.48 -15.84 0.26
N VAL A 32 -8.32 -15.25 -0.92
CA VAL A 32 -8.43 -13.80 -1.12
C VAL A 32 -9.90 -13.39 -1.05
N TRP A 33 -10.20 -12.31 -0.32
CA TRP A 33 -11.56 -11.81 -0.12
C TRP A 33 -11.97 -10.83 -1.23
N PRO A 34 -12.97 -11.15 -2.07
CA PRO A 34 -13.44 -10.23 -3.09
C PRO A 34 -13.90 -8.88 -2.51
N ALA A 35 -13.63 -7.77 -3.22
CA ALA A 35 -14.11 -6.44 -2.83
C ALA A 35 -15.64 -6.40 -2.61
N GLY A 36 -16.40 -7.22 -3.35
CA GLY A 36 -17.85 -7.38 -3.21
C GLY A 36 -18.32 -7.95 -1.85
N CYS A 37 -17.41 -8.43 -1.00
CA CYS A 37 -17.70 -8.89 0.36
C CYS A 37 -17.83 -7.74 1.37
N PHE A 38 -17.43 -6.54 0.97
CA PHE A 38 -17.38 -5.35 1.81
C PHE A 38 -18.49 -4.37 1.43
N THR A 39 -18.71 -3.43 2.33
CA THR A 39 -19.51 -2.23 2.13
C THR A 39 -18.73 -1.04 2.67
N GLU A 40 -18.95 0.14 2.13
CA GLU A 40 -18.36 1.37 2.65
C GLU A 40 -19.45 2.22 3.29
N ARG A 41 -19.21 2.70 4.52
CA ARG A 41 -20.10 3.61 5.24
C ARG A 41 -19.27 4.68 5.91
N ALA A 42 -19.57 5.95 5.63
CA ALA A 42 -18.83 7.10 6.15
C ALA A 42 -17.30 6.98 5.96
N GLY A 43 -16.87 6.51 4.78
CA GLY A 43 -15.45 6.32 4.46
C GLY A 43 -14.78 5.10 5.12
N VAL A 44 -15.52 4.30 5.89
CA VAL A 44 -15.00 3.09 6.54
C VAL A 44 -15.44 1.87 5.75
N ARG A 45 -14.45 1.12 5.25
CA ARG A 45 -14.68 -0.20 4.63
C ARG A 45 -15.00 -1.21 5.73
N GLN A 46 -16.09 -1.95 5.56
CA GLN A 46 -16.59 -2.91 6.53
C GLN A 46 -17.02 -4.21 5.86
N LEU A 47 -16.62 -5.35 6.41
CA LEU A 47 -17.07 -6.67 5.97
C LEU A 47 -18.58 -6.82 6.22
N LYS A 48 -19.31 -7.35 5.22
CA LYS A 48 -20.76 -7.58 5.37
C LYS A 48 -21.04 -8.47 6.59
N PRO A 49 -22.01 -8.11 7.47
CA PRO A 49 -22.23 -8.79 8.76
C PRO A 49 -22.36 -10.31 8.68
N ARG A 50 -22.97 -10.83 7.59
CA ARG A 50 -23.14 -12.28 7.36
C ARG A 50 -21.83 -13.07 7.25
N TYR A 51 -20.70 -12.40 7.05
CA TYR A 51 -19.38 -13.04 6.93
C TYR A 51 -18.49 -12.85 8.16
N LEU A 52 -18.90 -12.07 9.17
CA LEU A 52 -18.06 -11.80 10.35
C LEU A 52 -17.66 -13.06 11.11
N ARG A 53 -18.56 -14.06 11.15
CA ARG A 53 -18.31 -15.34 11.83
C ARG A 53 -17.24 -16.21 11.16
N LYS A 54 -16.79 -15.82 9.97
CA LYS A 54 -15.77 -16.54 9.20
C LYS A 54 -14.35 -16.04 9.47
N LEU A 55 -14.21 -14.97 10.24
CA LEU A 55 -12.92 -14.38 10.60
C LEU A 55 -12.35 -15.04 11.86
N SER A 56 -11.05 -15.31 11.83
CA SER A 56 -10.20 -15.75 12.92
C SER A 56 -9.53 -14.54 13.56
N PHE A 57 -9.93 -14.23 14.79
CA PHE A 57 -9.39 -13.10 15.54
C PHE A 57 -8.24 -13.52 16.43
N ASN A 58 -7.15 -12.76 16.38
CA ASN A 58 -6.03 -12.89 17.31
C ASN A 58 -6.39 -12.37 18.73
N LYS A 59 -5.41 -12.41 19.64
CA LYS A 59 -5.58 -11.94 21.03
C LYS A 59 -5.93 -10.45 21.15
N SER A 60 -5.54 -9.61 20.19
CA SER A 60 -5.90 -8.18 20.15
C SER A 60 -7.27 -7.92 19.51
N GLY A 61 -8.01 -8.98 19.17
CA GLY A 61 -9.35 -8.90 18.59
C GLY A 61 -9.33 -8.44 17.13
N LYS A 62 -8.23 -8.72 16.41
CA LYS A 62 -8.06 -8.37 15.00
C LYS A 62 -7.95 -9.62 14.14
N ALA A 63 -8.53 -9.55 12.95
CA ALA A 63 -8.35 -10.55 11.90
C ALA A 63 -7.55 -9.90 10.76
N VAL A 64 -6.59 -10.63 10.18
CA VAL A 64 -5.82 -10.15 9.02
C VAL A 64 -6.23 -10.96 7.81
N ILE A 65 -6.60 -10.27 6.74
CA ILE A 65 -7.04 -10.91 5.49
C ILE A 65 -6.37 -10.25 4.29
N VAL A 66 -6.36 -10.97 3.18
CA VAL A 66 -6.02 -10.42 1.86
C VAL A 66 -7.33 -10.09 1.15
N ILE A 67 -7.46 -8.86 0.65
CA ILE A 67 -8.59 -8.38 -0.14
C ILE A 67 -8.17 -8.39 -1.61
N ASP A 68 -9.07 -8.89 -2.46
CA ASP A 68 -8.92 -8.91 -3.90
C ASP A 68 -9.18 -7.52 -4.47
N SER A 69 -8.17 -6.67 -4.34
CA SER A 69 -8.02 -5.42 -5.05
C SER A 69 -6.84 -5.54 -6.02
N TRP A 70 -6.73 -4.62 -6.97
CA TRP A 70 -5.52 -4.49 -7.79
C TRP A 70 -4.75 -3.24 -7.34
N PRO A 71 -3.57 -3.37 -6.69
CA PRO A 71 -2.93 -4.61 -6.22
C PRO A 71 -3.64 -5.23 -5.01
N HIS A 72 -3.37 -6.52 -4.71
CA HIS A 72 -3.93 -7.20 -3.55
C HIS A 72 -3.61 -6.43 -2.26
N GLU A 73 -4.60 -6.23 -1.42
CA GLU A 73 -4.46 -5.44 -0.20
C GLU A 73 -4.48 -6.36 1.02
N VAL A 74 -3.45 -6.29 1.86
CA VAL A 74 -3.50 -6.90 3.19
C VAL A 74 -4.14 -5.91 4.15
N ALA A 75 -5.16 -6.33 4.90
CA ALA A 75 -5.90 -5.45 5.80
C ALA A 75 -6.21 -6.12 7.14
N ALA A 76 -6.20 -5.33 8.21
CA ALA A 76 -6.64 -5.76 9.54
C ALA A 76 -8.05 -5.27 9.85
N LEU A 77 -8.89 -6.17 10.35
CA LEU A 77 -10.28 -5.93 10.69
C LEU A 77 -10.51 -6.08 12.19
N ASP A 78 -11.38 -5.25 12.76
CA ASP A 78 -11.87 -5.44 14.12
C ASP A 78 -13.03 -6.45 14.22
N ARG A 79 -13.49 -6.75 15.43
CA ARG A 79 -14.62 -7.67 15.69
C ARG A 79 -15.96 -7.24 15.06
N ARG A 80 -16.08 -5.99 14.60
CA ARG A 80 -17.25 -5.48 13.87
C ARG A 80 -17.04 -5.58 12.35
N GLY A 81 -15.90 -6.12 11.91
CA GLY A 81 -15.47 -6.24 10.52
C GLY A 81 -15.03 -4.93 9.89
N ARG A 82 -14.78 -3.88 10.67
CA ARG A 82 -14.28 -2.61 10.14
C ARG A 82 -12.80 -2.77 9.83
N VAL A 83 -12.38 -2.35 8.64
CA VAL A 83 -10.95 -2.22 8.33
C VAL A 83 -10.38 -1.11 9.20
N VAL A 84 -9.44 -1.48 10.07
CA VAL A 84 -8.78 -0.57 11.03
C VAL A 84 -7.34 -0.26 10.66
N VAL A 85 -6.70 -1.14 9.87
CA VAL A 85 -5.41 -0.88 9.22
C VAL A 85 -5.53 -1.36 7.77
N PRO A 86 -5.74 -0.46 6.80
CA PRO A 86 -5.76 -0.79 5.37
C PRO A 86 -4.33 -0.95 4.84
N GLY A 87 -4.17 -1.54 3.65
CA GLY A 87 -2.92 -1.45 2.88
C GLY A 87 -1.65 -1.81 3.66
N ILE A 88 -1.69 -2.85 4.51
CA ILE A 88 -0.55 -3.31 5.29
C ILE A 88 0.55 -3.75 4.32
N TYR A 89 1.75 -3.19 4.51
CA TYR A 89 2.92 -3.61 3.74
C TYR A 89 3.31 -5.01 4.20
N HIS A 90 3.57 -5.88 3.22
CA HIS A 90 3.95 -7.28 3.43
C HIS A 90 5.06 -7.64 2.42
N THR A 91 6.13 -6.84 2.44
CA THR A 91 7.13 -6.81 1.34
C THR A 91 8.51 -7.33 1.70
N SER A 92 8.83 -7.62 2.97
CA SER A 92 10.13 -8.18 3.39
C SER A 92 10.15 -8.46 4.90
N ASP A 93 11.33 -8.78 5.41
CA ASP A 93 11.65 -8.96 6.84
C ASP A 93 11.44 -7.69 7.68
N PHE A 94 11.24 -6.52 7.06
CA PHE A 94 11.07 -5.24 7.75
C PHE A 94 9.60 -4.81 7.90
N ASP A 95 8.66 -5.55 7.34
CA ASP A 95 7.23 -5.26 7.39
C ASP A 95 6.45 -6.35 8.13
N TYR A 96 5.11 -6.22 8.17
CA TYR A 96 4.27 -7.25 8.79
C TYR A 96 4.49 -8.61 8.11
N PRO A 97 4.62 -9.72 8.87
CA PRO A 97 4.49 -9.83 10.33
C PRO A 97 5.81 -9.69 11.12
N TYR A 98 6.95 -9.49 10.45
CA TYR A 98 8.29 -9.58 11.04
C TYR A 98 8.93 -8.24 11.40
N ALA A 99 8.19 -7.14 11.25
CA ALA A 99 8.67 -5.79 11.46
C ALA A 99 9.48 -5.62 12.76
N PRO A 100 10.70 -5.02 12.70
CA PRO A 100 11.51 -4.74 13.87
C PRO A 100 10.73 -3.97 14.95
N ARG A 101 10.85 -4.42 16.20
CA ARG A 101 10.09 -3.90 17.37
C ARG A 101 8.56 -3.93 17.18
N GLY A 102 8.09 -4.65 16.18
CA GLY A 102 6.68 -4.75 15.81
C GLY A 102 6.11 -3.47 15.22
N VAL A 103 6.90 -2.58 14.62
CA VAL A 103 6.40 -1.35 13.98
C VAL A 103 6.38 -1.51 12.46
N ALA A 104 5.20 -1.69 11.90
CA ALA A 104 5.01 -1.95 10.47
C ALA A 104 4.39 -0.75 9.74
N ARG A 105 4.57 -0.72 8.42
CA ARG A 105 4.00 0.30 7.53
C ARG A 105 2.62 -0.11 7.01
N PHE A 106 1.79 0.88 6.76
CA PHE A 106 0.51 0.70 6.08
C PHE A 106 0.24 1.88 5.14
N ALA A 107 -0.63 1.70 4.15
CA ALA A 107 -1.11 2.75 3.27
C ALA A 107 -2.63 2.86 3.31
N ASP A 108 -3.13 4.08 3.20
CA ASP A 108 -4.54 4.34 2.97
C ASP A 108 -4.93 4.21 1.49
N LYS A 109 -6.20 4.50 1.20
CA LYS A 109 -6.76 4.44 -0.17
C LYS A 109 -6.16 5.47 -1.12
N ASP A 110 -5.62 6.57 -0.60
CA ASP A 110 -5.04 7.67 -1.36
C ASP A 110 -3.53 7.44 -1.57
N GLY A 111 -2.99 6.34 -1.04
CA GLY A 111 -1.59 5.95 -1.14
C GLY A 111 -0.69 6.65 -0.13
N LYS A 112 -1.26 7.43 0.80
CA LYS A 112 -0.50 7.98 1.91
C LYS A 112 -0.18 6.86 2.88
N CYS A 113 1.01 6.90 3.45
CA CYS A 113 1.50 5.86 4.34
C CYS A 113 1.65 6.36 5.77
N GLY A 114 1.61 5.41 6.71
CA GLY A 114 1.83 5.62 8.14
C GLY A 114 2.39 4.37 8.80
N TYR A 115 2.42 4.38 10.13
CA TYR A 115 3.00 3.30 10.94
C TYR A 115 2.01 2.78 11.98
N PHE A 116 2.08 1.49 12.27
CA PHE A 116 1.24 0.82 13.25
C PHE A 116 1.98 -0.26 14.03
N GLN A 117 1.52 -0.56 15.24
CA GLN A 117 2.03 -1.66 16.04
C GLN A 117 1.44 -2.99 15.55
N SER A 118 2.27 -3.88 15.00
CA SER A 118 1.89 -5.16 14.38
C SER A 118 1.15 -6.13 15.32
N SER A 119 1.48 -6.12 16.62
CA SER A 119 0.87 -7.02 17.60
C SER A 119 -0.58 -6.63 17.98
N SER A 120 -0.87 -5.33 18.01
CA SER A 120 -2.15 -4.78 18.46
C SER A 120 -2.99 -4.17 17.34
N PHE A 121 -2.38 -3.91 16.19
CA PHE A 121 -2.91 -3.12 15.07
C PHE A 121 -3.32 -1.71 15.50
N THR A 122 -2.57 -1.10 16.41
CA THR A 122 -2.77 0.28 16.85
C THR A 122 -1.99 1.21 15.93
N ILE A 123 -2.64 2.24 15.38
CA ILE A 123 -1.98 3.27 14.58
C ILE A 123 -1.06 4.09 15.49
N LEU A 124 0.24 4.13 15.14
CA LEU A 124 1.26 4.90 15.85
C LEU A 124 1.46 6.25 15.20
N ALA A 125 1.52 6.27 13.86
CA ALA A 125 1.53 7.48 13.06
C ALA A 125 0.50 7.37 11.92
N PRO A 126 -0.35 8.39 11.72
CA PRO A 126 -1.42 8.34 10.72
C PRO A 126 -0.86 8.29 9.29
N ALA A 127 -1.71 7.87 8.35
CA ALA A 127 -1.38 7.83 6.93
C ALA A 127 -1.37 9.23 6.31
N VAL A 128 -0.30 9.99 6.53
CA VAL A 128 -0.17 11.38 6.04
C VAL A 128 1.08 11.61 5.20
N TYR A 129 1.98 10.63 5.13
CA TYR A 129 3.25 10.72 4.42
C TYR A 129 3.11 10.20 3.00
N ASP A 130 3.83 10.78 2.04
CA ASP A 130 3.90 10.27 0.66
C ASP A 130 4.72 8.98 0.59
N HIS A 131 5.77 8.91 1.39
CA HIS A 131 6.68 7.78 1.45
C HIS A 131 7.10 7.48 2.88
N CYS A 132 7.16 6.19 3.22
CA CYS A 132 7.53 5.67 4.53
C CYS A 132 8.58 4.60 4.34
N ILE A 133 9.74 4.78 4.94
CA ILE A 133 10.81 3.79 5.02
C ILE A 133 10.58 2.98 6.29
N ALA A 134 10.81 1.66 6.23
CA ALA A 134 10.65 0.79 7.39
C ALA A 134 11.72 1.11 8.46
N PHE A 135 11.47 0.72 9.71
CA PHE A 135 12.49 0.79 10.75
C PHE A 135 13.65 -0.14 10.39
N HIS A 136 14.86 0.40 10.31
CA HIS A 136 16.09 -0.39 10.25
C HIS A 136 16.67 -0.47 11.66
N ASP A 137 17.02 -1.68 12.10
CA ASP A 137 17.56 -1.96 13.44
C ASP A 137 16.71 -1.48 14.64
N GLY A 138 15.47 -1.05 14.39
CA GLY A 138 14.50 -0.66 15.41
C GLY A 138 14.77 0.69 16.08
N GLU A 139 15.62 1.54 15.50
CA GLU A 139 15.93 2.86 16.08
C GLU A 139 15.00 3.94 15.56
N GLU A 140 15.03 4.18 14.24
CA GLU A 140 14.31 5.29 13.62
C GLU A 140 13.69 4.84 12.28
N ALA A 141 12.61 5.51 11.88
CA ALA A 141 12.06 5.41 10.54
C ALA A 141 12.03 6.78 9.87
N ASN A 142 12.31 6.82 8.57
CA ASN A 142 12.20 8.04 7.79
C ASN A 142 10.89 8.05 7.00
N ALA A 143 10.21 9.18 7.01
CA ALA A 143 9.05 9.42 6.15
C ALA A 143 9.16 10.80 5.52
N CYS A 144 8.35 11.09 4.50
CA CYS A 144 8.33 12.42 3.91
C CYS A 144 6.96 12.85 3.38
N VAL A 145 6.82 14.17 3.24
CA VAL A 145 5.66 14.85 2.66
C VAL A 145 6.14 15.75 1.52
N ASP A 146 5.37 15.80 0.43
CA ASP A 146 5.65 16.53 -0.81
C ASP A 146 6.99 16.12 -1.44
N CYS A 147 7.29 14.82 -1.39
CA CYS A 147 8.55 14.22 -1.82
C CYS A 147 8.32 13.13 -2.87
N GLU A 148 9.38 12.78 -3.60
CA GLU A 148 9.42 11.60 -4.47
C GLU A 148 10.49 10.61 -3.99
N MET A 149 10.18 9.32 -4.05
CA MET A 149 11.15 8.23 -3.82
C MET A 149 11.77 7.78 -5.15
N TYR A 150 13.09 7.68 -5.21
CA TYR A 150 13.85 7.17 -6.34
C TYR A 150 14.67 5.93 -5.95
N CYS A 151 14.58 4.88 -6.74
CA CYS A 151 15.57 3.80 -6.71
C CYS A 151 16.91 4.34 -7.26
N THR A 152 18.00 4.11 -6.56
CA THR A 152 19.37 4.45 -7.03
C THR A 152 20.12 3.25 -7.59
N HIS A 153 19.54 2.05 -7.46
CA HIS A 153 20.02 0.82 -8.09
C HIS A 153 18.91 0.18 -8.95
N PRO A 154 19.22 -0.52 -10.06
CA PRO A 154 18.22 -1.19 -10.90
C PRO A 154 17.23 -2.08 -10.15
N ASP A 155 17.71 -2.78 -9.11
CA ASP A 155 16.93 -3.68 -8.24
C ASP A 155 16.29 -2.98 -7.04
N CYS A 156 16.48 -1.65 -6.91
CA CYS A 156 15.83 -0.81 -5.90
C CYS A 156 16.10 -1.19 -4.44
N TYR A 157 17.24 -1.81 -4.14
CA TYR A 157 17.66 -2.04 -2.74
C TYR A 157 18.17 -0.75 -2.05
N ASP A 158 18.54 0.26 -2.83
CA ASP A 158 18.87 1.60 -2.33
C ASP A 158 17.84 2.61 -2.87
N LEU A 159 17.40 3.48 -1.96
CA LEU A 159 16.27 4.39 -2.14
C LEU A 159 16.68 5.78 -1.65
N ARG A 160 16.26 6.80 -2.40
CA ARG A 160 16.43 8.21 -1.99
C ARG A 160 15.12 8.96 -2.04
N LEU A 161 14.86 9.72 -0.98
CA LEU A 161 13.76 10.67 -0.90
C LEU A 161 14.26 12.03 -1.39
N VAL A 162 13.55 12.62 -2.35
CA VAL A 162 13.95 13.85 -3.04
C VAL A 162 12.81 14.86 -2.97
N GLY A 163 13.14 16.10 -2.62
CA GLY A 163 12.20 17.21 -2.46
C GLY A 163 11.30 17.10 -1.23
N GLY A 164 10.69 18.22 -0.85
CA GLY A 164 9.73 18.27 0.25
C GLY A 164 10.37 18.23 1.64
N THR A 165 9.61 17.67 2.60
CA THR A 165 9.99 17.61 4.01
C THR A 165 10.19 16.16 4.45
N GLY A 166 11.36 15.86 5.01
CA GLY A 166 11.65 14.60 5.69
C GLY A 166 11.35 14.65 7.18
N PHE A 167 11.01 13.49 7.74
CA PHE A 167 10.71 13.28 9.14
C PHE A 167 11.41 12.02 9.64
N ASP A 168 12.05 12.12 10.80
CA ASP A 168 12.51 10.95 11.55
C ASP A 168 11.50 10.68 12.67
N LEU A 169 11.06 9.42 12.76
CA LEU A 169 10.09 8.96 13.74
C LEU A 169 10.71 7.91 14.65
N ASP A 170 10.35 7.96 15.93
CA ASP A 170 10.65 6.87 16.87
C ASP A 170 9.63 5.72 16.77
N PRO A 171 9.89 4.57 17.42
CA PRO A 171 8.98 3.41 17.38
C PRO A 171 7.60 3.66 18.00
N GLU A 172 7.40 4.76 18.73
CA GLU A 172 6.08 5.16 19.22
C GLU A 172 5.33 6.06 18.22
N GLY A 173 5.94 6.35 17.06
CA GLY A 173 5.38 7.20 16.01
C GLY A 173 5.54 8.69 16.27
N ARG A 174 6.36 9.11 17.24
CA ARG A 174 6.63 10.52 17.53
C ARG A 174 7.68 11.05 16.58
N VAL A 175 7.49 12.26 16.08
CA VAL A 175 8.47 12.95 15.23
C VAL A 175 9.64 13.41 16.11
N LEU A 176 10.83 12.84 15.86
CA LEU A 176 12.10 13.22 16.48
C LEU A 176 12.69 14.45 15.79
N ARG A 177 12.64 14.47 14.45
CA ARG A 177 13.25 15.51 13.63
C ARG A 177 12.42 15.79 12.39
N ARG A 178 12.42 17.05 11.95
CA ARG A 178 11.88 17.54 10.68
C ARG A 178 12.99 18.25 9.91
N TYR A 179 13.14 17.97 8.62
CA TYR A 179 14.20 18.55 7.80
C TYR A 179 13.76 18.72 6.34
N SER A 180 14.44 19.61 5.61
CA SER A 180 14.26 19.73 4.16
C SER A 180 15.01 18.61 3.47
N LEU A 181 14.33 17.88 2.58
CA LEU A 181 14.99 16.92 1.71
C LEU A 181 15.73 17.65 0.58
N PRO A 182 16.84 17.07 0.06
CA PRO A 182 17.53 17.66 -1.07
C PRO A 182 16.64 17.61 -2.32
N ASP A 183 16.67 18.68 -3.10
CA ASP A 183 16.12 18.69 -4.45
C ASP A 183 16.96 17.78 -5.38
N LEU A 184 16.46 17.54 -6.59
CA LEU A 184 17.08 16.59 -7.52
C LEU A 184 18.52 17.00 -7.94
N ASP A 185 18.76 18.29 -8.12
CA ASP A 185 20.07 18.87 -8.42
C ASP A 185 21.06 18.69 -7.27
N LYS A 186 20.60 18.83 -6.03
CA LYS A 186 21.42 18.62 -4.82
C LYS A 186 21.68 17.14 -4.54
N THR A 187 20.74 16.27 -4.94
CA THR A 187 20.84 14.82 -4.76
C THR A 187 21.97 14.24 -5.62
N CYS A 188 22.14 14.73 -6.86
CA CYS A 188 23.21 14.35 -7.76
C CYS A 188 24.24 15.48 -7.92
N ARG A 189 25.18 15.60 -6.96
CA ARG A 189 26.17 16.69 -6.90
C ARG A 189 26.99 16.90 -8.19
N HIS A 190 27.24 15.84 -8.95
CA HIS A 190 27.99 15.90 -10.21
C HIS A 190 27.09 15.86 -11.46
N GLY A 191 25.78 16.04 -11.27
CA GLY A 191 24.76 15.95 -12.30
C GLY A 191 24.12 14.57 -12.40
N ILE A 192 22.98 14.53 -13.09
CA ILE A 192 22.19 13.32 -13.32
C ILE A 192 22.76 12.58 -14.53
N GLN A 193 23.02 11.28 -14.38
CA GLN A 193 23.42 10.39 -15.47
C GLN A 193 22.19 9.81 -16.16
N LYS A 194 21.21 9.34 -15.38
CA LYS A 194 19.96 8.77 -15.89
C LYS A 194 18.80 9.08 -14.95
N LEU A 195 17.68 9.49 -15.52
CA LEU A 195 16.43 9.73 -14.80
C LEU A 195 15.30 9.02 -15.53
N VAL A 196 14.64 8.08 -14.86
CA VAL A 196 13.49 7.35 -15.40
C VAL A 196 12.27 7.63 -14.55
N ARG A 197 11.18 8.04 -15.20
CA ARG A 197 9.86 8.28 -14.60
C ARG A 197 8.79 7.55 -15.41
N GLU A 198 8.68 6.25 -15.20
CA GLU A 198 7.75 5.39 -15.96
C GLU A 198 6.70 4.79 -15.03
N GLY A 199 5.44 5.18 -15.19
CA GLY A 199 4.34 4.74 -14.33
C GLY A 199 4.63 5.06 -12.85
N ARG A 200 4.72 4.02 -12.02
CA ARG A 200 5.12 4.14 -10.59
C ARG A 200 6.62 3.99 -10.36
N ARG A 201 7.39 3.55 -11.36
CA ARG A 201 8.84 3.40 -11.24
C ARG A 201 9.50 4.77 -11.32
N ARG A 202 10.40 5.02 -10.38
CA ARG A 202 11.27 6.21 -10.32
C ARG A 202 12.68 5.70 -10.11
N TYR A 203 13.57 5.99 -11.05
CA TYR A 203 14.98 5.58 -10.97
C TYR A 203 15.87 6.78 -11.26
N LEU A 204 16.89 6.94 -10.41
CA LEU A 204 17.84 8.03 -10.44
C LEU A 204 19.26 7.48 -10.37
N GLU A 205 20.02 7.73 -11.43
CA GLU A 205 21.45 7.45 -11.50
C GLU A 205 22.18 8.79 -11.54
N CYS A 206 23.03 9.04 -10.54
CA CYS A 206 23.89 10.21 -10.52
C CYS A 206 25.20 9.91 -11.24
N LYS A 207 25.83 10.94 -11.83
CA LYS A 207 27.20 10.81 -12.36
C LYS A 207 28.17 10.56 -11.21
N ASP A 208 29.17 9.71 -11.47
CA ASP A 208 30.26 9.47 -10.53
C ASP A 208 31.03 10.75 -10.22
N ASP A 209 31.55 10.84 -8.99
CA ASP A 209 32.49 11.90 -8.65
C ASP A 209 33.76 11.74 -9.50
N PRO A 210 34.15 12.76 -10.29
CA PRO A 210 35.36 12.71 -11.09
C PRO A 210 36.63 12.41 -10.26
N ASN A 211 36.61 12.71 -8.96
CA ASN A 211 37.71 12.52 -8.02
C ASN A 211 37.53 11.32 -7.08
N SER A 212 36.52 10.45 -7.33
CA SER A 212 36.33 9.26 -6.50
C SER A 212 37.56 8.34 -6.55
N PRO A 213 38.15 7.94 -5.40
CA PRO A 213 39.28 7.03 -5.37
C PRO A 213 38.89 5.58 -5.73
N PHE A 214 37.60 5.30 -5.93
CA PHE A 214 37.05 3.96 -6.22
C PHE A 214 36.64 3.77 -7.69
N LYS A 215 37.13 4.61 -8.61
CA LYS A 215 36.95 4.37 -10.04
C LYS A 215 37.67 3.07 -10.43
N LEU A 216 36.90 2.07 -10.84
CA LEU A 216 37.39 0.84 -11.47
C LEU A 216 37.74 1.08 -12.94
#